data_AF-A0A060CH63-F1
#
_entry.id   AF-A0A060CH63-F1
#
_cell.length_a   1.000
_cell.length_b   1.000
_cell.length_c   1.000
_cell.angle_alpha   90.00
_cell.angle_beta   90.00
_cell.angle_gamma   90.00
#
_symmetry.space_group_name_H-M   'P 1'
#
loop_
_entity.id
_entity.type
_entity.pdbx_description
1 polymer ?
#
loop_
_entity_poly.entity_id
_entity_poly.type
_entity_poly.pdbx_seq_one_letter_code
_entity_poly.pdbx_strand_id
1 'polypeptide(L)' 'DDPVTRGQMAAFVVRALGLAVDDHPGFVDVPENSTFAGDIGRLATAGITRGCNPPTNDRFCPNDPITRGQLAAFLHRALD' A
#
# COMPACT_ATOMS: atom_id res chain seq x y z
N ASP A 1 -7.41 16.77 -13.58
CA ASP A 1 -6.52 16.25 -12.52
C ASP A 1 -7.19 15.08 -11.84
N ASP A 2 -6.67 13.88 -12.08
CA ASP A 2 -7.18 12.66 -11.47
C ASP A 2 -6.48 12.42 -10.12
N PRO A 3 -7.20 11.96 -9.09
CA PRO A 3 -6.60 11.68 -7.79
C PRO A 3 -5.64 10.48 -7.86
N VAL A 4 -4.59 10.52 -7.05
CA VAL A 4 -3.65 9.40 -6.90
C VAL A 4 -4.36 8.25 -6.18
N THR A 5 -4.29 7.06 -6.76
CA THR A 5 -4.83 5.83 -6.17
C THR A 5 -3.91 5.27 -5.09
N ARG A 6 -4.45 4.44 -4.20
CA ARG A 6 -3.65 3.75 -3.17
C ARG A 6 -2.56 2.85 -3.76
N GLY A 7 -2.84 2.19 -4.89
CA GLY A 7 -1.85 1.37 -5.61
C GLY A 7 -0.70 2.21 -6.16
N GLN A 8 -1.00 3.35 -6.79
CA GLN A 8 0.03 4.30 -7.25
C GLN A 8 0.84 4.86 -6.08
N MET A 9 0.21 5.15 -4.94
CA MET A 9 0.94 5.59 -3.75
C MET A 9 1.89 4.51 -3.23
N ALA A 10 1.48 3.23 -3.24
CA ALA A 10 2.36 2.14 -2.84
C ALA A 10 3.64 2.11 -3.68
N ALA A 11 3.48 2.26 -5.00
CA ALA A 11 4.58 2.40 -5.93
C ALA A 11 5.53 3.56 -5.59
N PHE A 12 5.00 4.73 -5.20
CA PHE A 12 5.82 5.89 -4.84
C PHE A 12 6.61 5.65 -3.53
N VAL A 13 5.98 5.12 -2.48
CA VAL A 13 6.65 4.87 -1.19
C VAL A 13 7.73 3.82 -1.34
N VAL A 14 7.43 2.70 -2.01
CA VAL A 14 8.40 1.61 -2.21
C VAL A 14 9.65 2.11 -2.93
N ARG A 15 9.48 2.92 -3.99
CA ARG A 15 10.60 3.50 -4.74
C ARG A 15 11.36 4.53 -3.92
N ALA A 16 10.66 5.39 -3.17
CA ALA A 16 11.28 6.43 -2.35
C ALA A 16 12.15 5.85 -1.22
N LEU A 17 11.73 4.72 -0.64
CA LEU A 17 12.41 4.09 0.50
C LEU A 17 13.29 2.89 0.11
N GLY A 18 13.26 2.46 -1.15
CA GLY A 18 14.03 1.31 -1.62
C GLY A 18 13.58 -0.03 -1.02
N LEU A 19 12.28 -0.20 -0.75
CA LEU A 19 11.77 -1.44 -0.14
C LEU A 19 11.93 -2.62 -1.11
N ALA A 20 12.66 -3.65 -0.67
CA ALA A 20 13.03 -4.78 -1.52
C ALA A 20 12.33 -6.10 -1.18
N VAL A 21 11.97 -6.29 0.09
CA VAL A 21 11.40 -7.55 0.59
C VAL A 21 9.89 -7.53 0.44
N ASP A 22 9.36 -8.57 -0.19
CA ASP A 22 7.94 -8.86 -0.29
C ASP A 22 7.67 -10.24 0.32
N ASP A 23 7.19 -10.27 1.56
CA ASP A 23 6.89 -11.51 2.32
C ASP A 23 5.46 -11.47 2.89
N HIS A 24 4.64 -10.52 2.42
CA HIS A 24 3.25 -10.45 2.83
C HIS A 24 2.42 -11.45 2.01
N PRO A 25 1.54 -12.26 2.62
CA PRO A 25 0.62 -13.16 1.89
C PRO A 25 -0.34 -12.47 0.90
N GLY A 26 -0.33 -11.13 0.82
CA GLY A 26 -1.17 -10.36 -0.08
C GLY A 26 -2.54 -10.00 0.51
N PHE A 27 -3.30 -9.24 -0.28
CA PHE A 27 -4.65 -8.81 0.04
C PHE A 27 -5.67 -9.47 -0.90
N VAL A 28 -6.86 -9.78 -0.42
CA VAL A 28 -7.88 -10.55 -1.17
C VAL A 28 -8.40 -9.82 -2.41
N ASP A 29 -8.21 -8.50 -2.49
CA ASP A 29 -8.62 -7.64 -3.60
C ASP A 29 -7.44 -7.20 -4.48
N VAL A 30 -6.26 -7.82 -4.31
CA VAL A 30 -5.06 -7.57 -5.11
C VAL A 30 -4.63 -8.87 -5.79
N PRO A 31 -5.05 -9.09 -7.05
CA PRO A 31 -4.55 -10.22 -7.84
C PRO A 31 -3.02 -10.17 -7.99
N GLU A 32 -2.37 -11.33 -8.00
CA GLU A 32 -0.89 -11.43 -8.13
C GLU A 32 -0.37 -10.76 -9.41
N ASN A 33 -1.16 -10.76 -10.48
CA ASN A 33 -0.82 -10.12 -11.76
C ASN A 33 -1.17 -8.62 -11.83
N SER A 34 -1.66 -8.01 -10.74
CA SER A 34 -1.92 -6.58 -10.67
C SER A 34 -0.63 -5.78 -10.77
N THR A 35 -0.66 -4.67 -11.51
CA THR A 35 0.48 -3.77 -11.73
C THR A 35 1.21 -3.38 -10.44
N PHE A 36 0.47 -3.23 -9.34
CA PHE A 36 1.00 -2.78 -8.05
C PHE A 36 1.11 -3.90 -7.00
N ALA A 37 0.85 -5.17 -7.35
CA ALA A 37 0.82 -6.27 -6.37
C ALA A 37 2.09 -6.33 -5.52
N GLY A 38 3.26 -6.35 -6.16
CA GLY A 38 4.54 -6.39 -5.44
C GLY A 38 4.86 -5.12 -4.64
N ASP A 39 4.47 -3.94 -5.14
CA ASP A 39 4.65 -2.69 -4.38
C ASP A 39 3.77 -2.68 -3.12
N ILE A 40 2.54 -3.20 -3.23
CA ILE A 40 1.61 -3.32 -2.10
C ILE A 40 2.11 -4.33 -1.07
N GLY A 41 2.61 -5.48 -1.52
CA GLY A 41 3.16 -6.54 -0.66
C GLY A 41 4.38 -6.07 0.12
N ARG A 42 5.32 -5.36 -0.53
CA ARG A 42 6.49 -4.74 0.13
C ARG A 42 6.10 -3.72 1.19
N LEU A 43 5.13 -2.87 0.87
CA LEU A 43 4.65 -1.83 1.78
C LEU A 43 3.96 -2.45 3.01
N ALA A 44 3.25 -3.55 2.83
CA ALA A 44 2.65 -4.31 3.93
C ALA A 44 3.68 -5.08 4.74
N THR A 45 4.68 -5.68 4.09
CA THR A 45 5.83 -6.35 4.73
C THR A 45 6.59 -5.38 5.64
N ALA A 46 6.77 -4.15 5.19
CA ALA A 46 7.38 -3.07 5.98
C ALA A 46 6.46 -2.49 7.07
N GLY A 47 5.22 -2.98 7.23
CA GLY A 47 4.28 -2.49 8.25
C GLY A 47 3.68 -1.10 7.99
N ILE A 48 3.89 -0.54 6.80
CA ILE A 48 3.49 0.84 6.46
C ILE A 48 1.98 0.93 6.18
N THR A 49 1.40 -0.12 5.59
CA THR A 49 -0.05 -0.26 5.39
C THR A 49 -0.63 -1.30 6.33
N ARG A 50 -1.91 -1.12 6.65
CA ARG A 50 -2.71 -2.03 7.48
C ARG A 50 -4.00 -2.45 6.77
N GLY A 51 -4.10 -2.31 5.45
CA GLY A 51 -5.34 -2.54 4.71
C GLY A 51 -6.32 -1.35 4.75
N CYS A 52 -7.54 -1.56 4.24
CA CYS A 52 -8.59 -0.54 4.09
C CYS A 52 -9.94 -0.89 4.75
N ASN A 53 -10.13 -2.11 5.23
CA ASN A 53 -11.42 -2.58 5.73
C ASN A 53 -11.33 -3.10 7.18
N PRO A 54 -11.15 -2.21 8.17
CA PRO A 54 -11.13 -2.62 9.57
C PRO A 54 -12.48 -3.24 9.98
N PRO A 55 -12.48 -4.20 10.93
CA PRO A 55 -11.31 -4.68 11.67
C PRO A 55 -10.50 -5.75 10.93
N THR A 56 -11.07 -6.38 9.89
CA THR A 56 -10.47 -7.54 9.21
C THR A 56 -9.18 -7.19 8.48
N ASN A 57 -9.15 -6.05 7.77
CA ASN A 57 -7.95 -5.52 7.11
C ASN A 57 -7.29 -6.48 6.09
N ASP A 58 -8.09 -7.36 5.47
CA ASP A 58 -7.66 -8.29 4.41
C ASP A 58 -7.73 -7.68 3.00
N ARG A 59 -8.20 -6.44 2.85
CA ARG A 59 -8.22 -5.68 1.59
C ARG A 59 -7.26 -4.51 1.58
N PHE A 60 -6.71 -4.17 0.42
CA PHE A 60 -5.88 -2.99 0.21
C PHE A 60 -6.62 -1.81 -0.42
N CYS A 61 -7.66 -2.07 -1.22
CA CYS A 61 -8.40 -1.09 -2.02
C CYS A 61 -7.49 -0.33 -3.01
N PRO A 62 -6.82 -1.02 -3.97
CA PRO A 62 -5.75 -0.42 -4.78
C PRO A 62 -6.22 0.72 -5.70
N ASN A 63 -7.48 0.69 -6.14
CA ASN A 63 -8.02 1.66 -7.10
C ASN A 63 -8.69 2.87 -6.41
N ASP A 64 -8.85 2.83 -5.09
CA ASP A 64 -9.47 3.93 -4.37
C ASP A 64 -8.50 5.12 -4.31
N PRO A 65 -9.02 6.35 -4.43
CA PRO A 65 -8.22 7.54 -4.24
C PRO A 65 -7.68 7.60 -2.81
N ILE A 66 -6.40 7.93 -2.66
CA ILE A 66 -5.80 8.08 -1.33
C ILE A 66 -6.14 9.44 -0.73
N THR A 67 -6.51 9.48 0.54
CA THR A 67 -6.70 10.73 1.27
C THR A 67 -5.38 11.28 1.80
N ARG A 68 -5.31 12.60 2.03
CA ARG A 68 -4.13 13.23 2.66
C ARG A 68 -3.80 12.64 4.04
N GLY A 69 -4.82 12.27 4.82
CA GLY A 69 -4.64 11.63 6.12
C GLY A 69 -4.05 10.23 6.02
N GLN A 70 -4.47 9.44 5.03
CA GLN A 70 -3.89 8.13 4.76
C GLN A 70 -2.43 8.23 4.31
N LEU A 71 -2.12 9.20 3.44
CA LEU A 71 -0.74 9.50 3.05
C LEU A 71 0.13 9.85 4.27
N ALA A 72 -0.33 10.78 5.12
CA ALA A 72 0.39 11.16 6.32
C ALA A 72 0.63 9.95 7.25
N ALA A 73 -0.37 9.07 7.40
CA ALA A 73 -0.22 7.85 8.20
C ALA A 73 0.79 6.86 7.61
N PHE A 74 0.88 6.75 6.27
CA PHE A 74 1.92 5.93 5.63
C PHE A 74 3.30 6.53 5.91
N LEU A 75 3.49 7.83 5.67
CA LEU A 75 4.77 8.50 5.89
C LEU A 75 5.22 8.43 7.35
N HIS A 76 4.30 8.60 8.30
CA HIS A 76 4.62 8.45 9.72
C HIS A 76 5.18 7.06 10.03
N ARG A 77 4.48 5.98 9.61
CA ARG A 77 4.96 4.62 9.84
C ARG A 77 6.23 4.27 9.07
N ALA A 78 6.50 4.96 7.98
CA ALA A 78 7.72 4.75 7.18
C ALA A 78 8.97 5.41 7.78
N LEU A 79 8.78 6.39 8.68
CA LEU A 79 9.85 7.19 9.27
C LEU A 79 10.05 6.93 10.77
N ASP A 80 9.18 6.12 11.37
CA ASP A 80 9.33 5.58 12.72
C ASP A 80 10.31 4.39 12.73
#